data_AF-A0A534W7U9-F1
#
_entry.id   AF-A0A534W7U9-F1
#
_cell.length_a   1.000
_cell.length_b   1.000
_cell.length_c   1.000
_cell.angle_alpha   90.00
_cell.angle_beta   90.00
_cell.angle_gamma   90.00
#
_symmetry.space_group_name_H-M   'P 1'
#
loop_
_entity.id
_entity.type
_entity.pdbx_description
1 polymer ?
#
loop_
_entity_poly.entity_id
_entity_poly.type
_entity_poly.pdbx_seq_one_letter_code
_entity_poly.pdbx_strand_id
1 'polypeptide(L)'
;MQEARLERDSRPTEREMESSERAASCPARAGLLLLPGLQQMCRGRRSEGMVLASLSVAELGAAVTGGATNGFSTSAAGVPAIALGDLLTLSVMDTALETQRAARLRYVPQESLAELFRAPFSAEVMSRPAVWGGIIGALAAGLLVSRIVGGPIDTQNFGKRPVLFGREMNSAVGYPLAAAIGAGVFEHVAIAEETAFRGLLQSGWTRRSGEERGWIYGSLAFGLVHASNIFFLPSDQRLTYLAVGVPFITLLGSYLGLAYRWSDFSLAPPVAIHFWYDFLIEAAGFVANPKDSPL
;
A
#
# COMPACT_ATOMS: atom_id res chain seq x y z
N MET A 1 -8.50 3.34 17.42
CA MET A 1 -8.11 2.17 16.59
C MET A 1 -8.93 0.97 16.99
N GLN A 2 -9.17 0.03 16.07
CA GLN A 2 -9.89 -1.20 16.36
C GLN A 2 -8.90 -2.37 16.46
N GLU A 3 -8.96 -3.11 17.56
CA GLU A 3 -8.05 -4.23 17.86
C GLU A 3 -8.60 -5.55 17.32
N ALA A 4 -7.71 -6.47 16.95
CA ALA A 4 -8.13 -7.79 16.52
C ALA A 4 -8.56 -8.69 17.68
N ARG A 5 -9.38 -9.70 17.38
CA ARG A 5 -9.62 -10.80 18.30
C ARG A 5 -8.33 -11.59 18.58
N LEU A 6 -7.88 -11.62 19.83
CA LEU A 6 -6.70 -12.39 20.25
C LEU A 6 -7.05 -13.73 20.92
N GLU A 7 -8.20 -13.80 21.60
CA GLU A 7 -8.67 -15.00 22.29
C GLU A 7 -9.84 -15.65 21.55
N ARG A 8 -9.96 -16.98 21.68
CA ARG A 8 -11.03 -17.73 21.02
C ARG A 8 -12.41 -17.44 21.62
N ASP A 9 -12.46 -17.23 22.93
CA ASP A 9 -13.71 -17.19 23.68
C ASP A 9 -14.23 -15.76 23.89
N SER A 10 -13.56 -14.74 23.35
CA SER A 10 -14.04 -13.37 23.41
C SER A 10 -15.42 -13.24 22.76
N ARG A 11 -16.26 -12.34 23.27
CA ARG A 11 -17.56 -12.07 22.64
C ARG A 11 -17.37 -11.54 21.21
N PRO A 12 -18.28 -11.87 20.28
CA PRO A 12 -18.24 -11.30 18.93
C PRO A 12 -18.28 -9.78 18.98
N THR A 13 -17.44 -9.12 18.19
CA THR A 13 -17.53 -7.68 18.00
C THR A 13 -18.67 -7.33 17.03
N GLU A 14 -19.14 -6.09 17.07
CA GLU A 14 -20.14 -5.60 16.10
C GLU A 14 -19.67 -5.80 14.66
N ARG A 15 -18.39 -5.49 14.38
CA ARG A 15 -17.78 -5.69 13.06
C ARG A 15 -17.78 -7.15 12.60
N GLU A 16 -17.52 -8.10 13.50
CA GLU A 16 -17.58 -9.54 13.20
C GLU A 16 -19.02 -9.98 12.87
N MET A 17 -20.01 -9.45 13.60
CA MET A 17 -21.43 -9.71 13.34
C MET A 17 -21.88 -9.14 11.99
N GLU A 18 -21.55 -7.87 11.70
CA GLU A 18 -21.83 -7.26 10.39
C GLU A 18 -21.17 -8.05 9.25
N SER A 19 -19.90 -8.44 9.42
CA SER A 19 -19.17 -9.21 8.41
C SER A 19 -19.83 -10.57 8.17
N SER A 20 -20.34 -11.22 9.23
CA SER A 20 -21.07 -12.49 9.13
C SER A 20 -22.35 -12.35 8.30
N GLU A 21 -23.15 -11.32 8.54
CA GLU A 21 -24.38 -11.06 7.78
C GLU A 21 -24.08 -10.78 6.30
N ARG A 22 -23.10 -9.91 6.04
CA ARG A 22 -22.69 -9.53 4.67
C ARG A 22 -22.08 -10.68 3.89
N ALA A 23 -21.23 -11.49 4.52
CA ALA A 23 -20.62 -12.65 3.88
C ALA A 23 -21.65 -13.73 3.54
N ALA A 24 -22.68 -13.90 4.38
CA ALA A 24 -23.79 -14.81 4.12
C ALA A 24 -24.71 -14.31 2.99
N SER A 25 -24.95 -12.99 2.90
CA SER A 25 -25.82 -12.43 1.86
C SER A 25 -25.22 -12.53 0.46
N CYS A 26 -23.90 -12.38 0.33
CA CYS A 26 -23.19 -12.53 -0.94
C CYS A 26 -21.84 -13.25 -0.76
N PRO A 27 -21.80 -14.57 -1.00
CA PRO A 27 -20.56 -15.34 -1.03
C PRO A 27 -19.56 -14.78 -2.05
N ALA A 28 -18.26 -14.92 -1.77
CA ALA A 28 -17.22 -14.47 -2.69
C ALA A 28 -17.27 -15.27 -4.00
N ARG A 29 -17.31 -14.56 -5.15
CA ARG A 29 -17.32 -15.18 -6.48
C ARG A 29 -16.15 -14.65 -7.29
N ALA A 30 -15.39 -15.53 -7.94
CA ALA A 30 -14.22 -15.16 -8.73
C ALA A 30 -14.50 -14.04 -9.73
N GLY A 31 -15.63 -14.09 -10.44
CA GLY A 31 -16.01 -13.03 -11.41
C GLY A 31 -16.25 -11.65 -10.78
N LEU A 32 -16.74 -11.58 -9.54
CA LEU A 32 -16.94 -10.31 -8.83
C LEU A 32 -15.64 -9.78 -8.21
N LEU A 33 -14.67 -10.65 -7.95
CA LEU A 33 -13.37 -10.29 -7.40
C LEU A 33 -12.42 -9.68 -8.42
N LEU A 34 -12.61 -9.97 -9.71
CA LEU A 34 -11.79 -9.41 -10.80
C LEU A 34 -12.10 -7.95 -11.11
N LEU A 35 -13.20 -7.42 -10.59
CA LEU A 35 -13.64 -6.04 -10.80
C LEU A 35 -13.73 -5.34 -9.45
N PRO A 36 -12.81 -4.41 -9.15
CA PRO A 36 -12.73 -3.82 -7.81
C PRO A 36 -14.06 -3.18 -7.39
N GLY A 37 -14.46 -3.44 -6.15
CA GLY A 37 -15.68 -2.88 -5.57
C GLY A 37 -16.97 -3.65 -5.85
N LEU A 38 -17.05 -4.51 -6.87
CA LEU A 38 -18.30 -5.24 -7.18
C LEU A 38 -18.70 -6.20 -6.04
N GLN A 39 -17.73 -6.90 -5.47
CA GLN A 39 -17.97 -7.81 -4.36
C GLN A 39 -18.44 -7.05 -3.10
N GLN A 40 -17.87 -5.87 -2.82
CA GLN A 40 -18.28 -4.99 -1.72
C GLN A 40 -19.72 -4.51 -1.91
N MET A 41 -20.09 -4.09 -3.13
CA MET A 41 -21.48 -3.70 -3.44
C MET A 41 -22.45 -4.86 -3.26
N CYS A 42 -22.07 -6.07 -3.70
CA CYS A 42 -22.88 -7.28 -3.53
C CYS A 42 -23.10 -7.62 -2.05
N ARG A 43 -22.11 -7.36 -1.21
CA ARG A 43 -22.16 -7.51 0.26
C ARG A 43 -22.81 -6.33 0.99
N GLY A 44 -23.48 -5.42 0.26
CA GLY A 44 -24.22 -4.30 0.85
C GLY A 44 -23.37 -3.06 1.18
N ARG A 45 -22.04 -3.11 1.00
CA ARG A 45 -21.11 -1.96 1.18
C ARG A 45 -21.10 -1.09 -0.08
N ARG A 46 -22.28 -0.55 -0.44
CA ARG A 46 -22.49 0.14 -1.72
C ARG A 46 -21.58 1.35 -1.93
N SER A 47 -21.43 2.20 -0.92
CA SER A 47 -20.59 3.40 -1.02
C SER A 47 -19.14 3.07 -1.32
N GLU A 48 -18.54 2.19 -0.50
CA GLU A 48 -17.14 1.78 -0.66
C GLU A 48 -16.92 1.03 -1.97
N GLY A 49 -17.84 0.13 -2.34
CA GLY A 49 -17.76 -0.58 -3.61
C GLY A 49 -17.91 0.32 -4.83
N MET A 50 -18.76 1.35 -4.78
CA MET A 50 -18.86 2.35 -5.85
C MET A 50 -17.59 3.20 -5.97
N VAL A 51 -16.97 3.57 -4.84
CA VAL A 51 -15.70 4.31 -4.85
C VAL A 51 -14.60 3.48 -5.51
N LEU A 52 -14.41 2.23 -5.07
CA LEU A 52 -13.42 1.33 -5.67
C LEU A 52 -13.66 1.12 -7.18
N ALA A 53 -14.91 0.85 -7.57
CA ALA A 53 -15.25 0.65 -8.98
C ALA A 53 -15.01 1.90 -9.83
N SER A 54 -15.36 3.08 -9.30
CA SER A 54 -15.17 4.35 -10.01
C SER A 54 -13.69 4.68 -10.18
N LEU A 55 -12.89 4.49 -9.12
CA LEU A 55 -11.44 4.66 -9.19
C LEU A 55 -10.83 3.67 -10.19
N SER A 56 -11.23 2.40 -10.19
CA SER A 56 -10.71 1.42 -11.15
C SER A 56 -11.04 1.77 -12.61
N VAL A 57 -12.24 2.29 -12.89
CA VAL A 57 -12.58 2.78 -14.23
C VAL A 57 -11.72 4.00 -14.60
N ALA A 58 -11.50 4.91 -13.66
CA ALA A 58 -10.66 6.08 -13.88
C ALA A 58 -9.20 5.70 -14.16
N GLU A 59 -8.61 4.82 -13.35
CA GLU A 59 -7.22 4.36 -13.51
C GLU A 59 -7.04 3.56 -14.80
N LEU A 60 -7.99 2.68 -15.15
CA LEU A 60 -7.96 1.97 -16.43
C LEU A 60 -8.05 2.95 -17.61
N GLY A 61 -8.95 3.92 -17.54
CA GLY A 61 -9.11 4.95 -18.57
C GLY A 61 -7.85 5.80 -18.72
N ALA A 62 -7.22 6.18 -17.61
CA ALA A 62 -5.97 6.91 -17.59
C ALA A 62 -4.81 6.09 -18.16
N ALA A 63 -4.68 4.81 -17.78
CA ALA A 63 -3.66 3.90 -18.31
C ALA A 63 -3.79 3.73 -19.83
N VAL A 64 -5.01 3.47 -20.32
CA VAL A 64 -5.29 3.29 -21.75
C VAL A 64 -5.03 4.57 -22.52
N THR A 65 -5.50 5.71 -22.01
CA THR A 65 -5.30 7.01 -22.67
C THR A 65 -3.82 7.38 -22.70
N GLY A 66 -3.13 7.29 -21.57
CA GLY A 66 -1.69 7.56 -21.46
C GLY A 66 -0.87 6.64 -22.35
N GLY A 67 -1.23 5.36 -22.45
CA GLY A 67 -0.59 4.39 -23.34
C GLY A 67 -0.85 4.67 -24.82
N ALA A 68 -2.07 5.07 -25.18
CA ALA A 68 -2.43 5.44 -26.55
C ALA A 68 -1.74 6.74 -27.01
N THR A 69 -1.52 7.70 -26.11
CA THR A 69 -0.93 8.99 -26.45
C THR A 69 0.59 9.03 -26.35
N ASN A 70 1.18 8.30 -25.38
CA ASN A 70 2.61 8.39 -25.06
C ASN A 70 3.36 7.05 -25.20
N GLY A 71 2.64 5.94 -25.39
CA GLY A 71 3.19 4.58 -25.43
C GLY A 71 3.01 3.84 -24.11
N PHE A 72 2.69 2.55 -24.18
CA PHE A 72 2.38 1.70 -23.01
C PHE A 72 3.58 1.38 -22.11
N SER A 73 4.81 1.66 -22.57
CA SER A 73 6.02 1.52 -21.76
C SER A 73 6.37 2.78 -20.97
N THR A 74 5.57 3.85 -21.08
CA THR A 74 5.81 5.11 -20.38
C THR A 74 5.09 5.16 -19.03
N SER A 75 5.56 6.03 -18.14
CA SER A 75 4.92 6.22 -16.83
C SER A 75 3.49 6.76 -16.92
N ALA A 76 3.15 7.47 -18.01
CA ALA A 76 1.78 7.92 -18.28
C ALA A 76 0.78 6.77 -18.40
N ALA A 77 1.23 5.57 -18.81
CA ALA A 77 0.43 4.35 -18.77
C ALA A 77 0.71 3.51 -17.51
N GLY A 78 1.98 3.47 -17.08
CA GLY A 78 2.44 2.64 -15.97
C GLY A 78 1.89 3.03 -14.61
N VAL A 79 1.90 4.32 -14.25
CA VAL A 79 1.44 4.78 -12.93
C VAL A 79 -0.05 4.46 -12.71
N PRO A 80 -0.98 4.78 -13.64
CA PRO A 80 -2.37 4.39 -13.47
C PRO A 80 -2.58 2.86 -13.49
N ALA A 81 -1.78 2.12 -14.27
CA ALA A 81 -1.87 0.66 -14.29
C ALA A 81 -1.46 0.02 -12.95
N ILE A 82 -0.45 0.59 -12.27
CA ILE A 82 -0.06 0.19 -10.91
C ILE A 82 -1.20 0.50 -9.94
N ALA A 83 -1.72 1.72 -9.95
CA ALA A 83 -2.85 2.11 -9.10
C ALA A 83 -4.08 1.20 -9.30
N LEU A 84 -4.37 0.79 -10.53
CA LEU A 84 -5.42 -0.20 -10.83
C LEU A 84 -5.12 -1.57 -10.19
N GLY A 85 -3.86 -2.03 -10.25
CA GLY A 85 -3.40 -3.25 -9.59
C GLY A 85 -3.55 -3.19 -8.07
N ASP A 86 -3.27 -2.03 -7.47
CA ASP A 86 -3.44 -1.81 -6.03
C ASP A 86 -4.91 -1.83 -5.63
N LEU A 87 -5.78 -1.17 -6.41
CA LEU A 87 -7.23 -1.21 -6.19
C LEU A 87 -7.80 -2.64 -6.29
N LEU A 88 -7.30 -3.43 -7.23
CA LEU A 88 -7.67 -4.84 -7.34
C LEU A 88 -7.21 -5.64 -6.12
N THR A 89 -5.94 -5.50 -5.74
CA THR A 89 -5.39 -6.15 -4.56
C THR A 89 -6.19 -5.78 -3.32
N LEU A 90 -6.40 -4.49 -3.09
CA LEU A 90 -7.21 -3.96 -2.00
C LEU A 90 -8.61 -4.56 -1.96
N SER A 91 -9.33 -4.56 -3.09
CA SER A 91 -10.69 -5.09 -3.18
C SER A 91 -10.76 -6.58 -2.85
N VAL A 92 -9.78 -7.36 -3.33
CA VAL A 92 -9.70 -8.80 -3.06
C VAL A 92 -9.33 -9.07 -1.60
N MET A 93 -8.32 -8.36 -1.07
CA MET A 93 -7.87 -8.54 0.31
C MET A 93 -8.94 -8.11 1.32
N ASP A 94 -9.63 -6.98 1.09
CA ASP A 94 -10.75 -6.55 1.93
C ASP A 94 -11.88 -7.60 1.97
N THR A 95 -12.22 -8.21 0.83
CA THR A 95 -13.20 -9.30 0.79
C THR A 95 -12.72 -10.52 1.59
N ALA A 96 -11.44 -10.88 1.45
CA ALA A 96 -10.83 -11.99 2.16
C ALA A 96 -10.84 -11.75 3.68
N LEU A 97 -10.44 -10.56 4.12
CA LEU A 97 -10.47 -10.17 5.53
C LEU A 97 -11.89 -10.13 6.08
N GLU A 98 -12.87 -9.62 5.35
CA GLU A 98 -14.28 -9.67 5.76
C GLU A 98 -14.78 -11.12 5.92
N THR A 99 -14.37 -12.03 5.05
CA THR A 99 -14.68 -13.46 5.18
C THR A 99 -14.01 -14.07 6.42
N GLN A 100 -12.78 -13.65 6.75
CA GLN A 100 -12.09 -14.11 7.97
C GLN A 100 -12.69 -13.51 9.24
N ARG A 101 -13.17 -12.25 9.21
CA ARG A 101 -13.92 -11.60 10.30
C ARG A 101 -15.26 -12.30 10.54
N ALA A 102 -15.99 -12.62 9.48
CA ALA A 102 -17.22 -13.40 9.55
C ALA A 102 -17.01 -14.77 10.23
N ALA A 103 -15.89 -15.43 9.91
CA ALA A 103 -15.47 -16.67 10.53
C ALA A 103 -14.83 -16.50 11.93
N ARG A 104 -14.74 -15.26 12.44
CA ARG A 104 -14.17 -14.91 13.76
C ARG A 104 -12.77 -15.47 13.96
N LEU A 105 -11.96 -15.47 12.90
CA LEU A 105 -10.60 -15.92 13.01
C LEU A 105 -9.80 -14.92 13.86
N ARG A 106 -8.90 -15.44 14.70
CA ARG A 106 -8.00 -14.61 15.51
C ARG A 106 -7.05 -13.80 14.65
N TYR A 107 -6.58 -12.68 15.18
CA TYR A 107 -5.60 -11.79 14.57
C TYR A 107 -6.05 -11.17 13.25
N VAL A 108 -7.36 -11.14 12.96
CA VAL A 108 -7.88 -10.49 11.76
C VAL A 108 -8.11 -9.00 12.04
N PRO A 109 -7.56 -8.09 11.22
CA PRO A 109 -7.81 -6.65 11.34
C PRO A 109 -9.29 -6.29 11.34
N GLN A 110 -9.69 -5.26 12.08
CA GLN A 110 -11.09 -4.85 12.23
C GLN A 110 -11.44 -3.57 11.48
N GLU A 111 -10.44 -2.86 10.99
CA GLU A 111 -10.60 -1.62 10.26
C GLU A 111 -11.39 -1.82 8.96
N SER A 112 -12.26 -0.86 8.70
CA SER A 112 -12.87 -0.61 7.40
C SER A 112 -11.90 0.11 6.47
N LEU A 113 -12.20 0.09 5.17
CA LEU A 113 -11.43 0.83 4.18
C LEU A 113 -11.34 2.31 4.56
N ALA A 114 -12.46 2.95 4.92
CA ALA A 114 -12.48 4.36 5.30
C ALA A 114 -11.61 4.68 6.53
N GLU A 115 -11.45 3.74 7.46
CA GLU A 115 -10.53 3.91 8.60
C GLU A 115 -9.07 3.81 8.16
N LEU A 116 -8.75 2.92 7.20
CA LEU A 116 -7.40 2.78 6.66
C LEU A 116 -6.97 3.98 5.81
N PHE A 117 -7.86 4.53 4.97
CA PHE A 117 -7.63 5.80 4.25
C PHE A 117 -7.34 6.96 5.22
N ARG A 118 -8.00 7.01 6.38
CA ARG A 118 -7.75 8.06 7.37
C ARG A 118 -6.53 7.81 8.24
N ALA A 119 -5.98 6.60 8.25
CA ALA A 119 -4.92 6.21 9.19
C ALA A 119 -3.67 7.09 9.09
N PRO A 120 -3.14 7.44 7.89
CA PRO A 120 -1.96 8.30 7.78
C PRO A 120 -2.15 9.73 8.31
N PHE A 121 -3.39 10.18 8.43
CA PHE A 121 -3.74 11.54 8.87
C PHE A 121 -4.40 11.56 10.25
N SER A 122 -4.60 10.38 10.86
CA SER A 122 -5.24 10.25 12.16
C SER A 122 -4.30 10.72 13.27
N ALA A 123 -4.74 11.68 14.09
CA ALA A 123 -3.99 12.12 15.26
C ALA A 123 -3.72 10.97 16.25
N GLU A 124 -4.65 10.04 16.39
CA GLU A 124 -4.50 8.86 17.25
C GLU A 124 -3.34 7.96 16.78
N VAL A 125 -3.18 7.79 15.46
CA VAL A 125 -2.10 6.98 14.88
C VAL A 125 -0.79 7.77 14.90
N MET A 126 -0.82 9.01 14.42
CA MET A 126 0.37 9.86 14.27
C MET A 126 0.95 10.34 15.61
N SER A 127 0.20 10.27 16.71
CA SER A 127 0.75 10.57 18.05
C SER A 127 1.67 9.47 18.59
N ARG A 128 1.71 8.29 17.96
CA ARG A 128 2.52 7.16 18.43
C ARG A 128 3.99 7.35 18.06
N PRO A 129 4.93 7.29 19.02
CA PRO A 129 6.36 7.43 18.73
C PRO A 129 6.89 6.38 17.74
N ALA A 130 6.35 5.16 17.79
CA ALA A 130 6.71 4.09 16.85
C ALA A 130 6.34 4.44 15.39
N VAL A 131 5.27 5.21 15.15
CA VAL A 131 4.91 5.64 13.79
C VAL A 131 5.96 6.61 13.25
N TRP A 132 6.33 7.64 14.02
CA TRP A 132 7.40 8.57 13.62
C TRP A 132 8.76 7.90 13.50
N GLY A 133 9.10 6.99 14.42
CA GLY A 133 10.33 6.19 14.35
C GLY A 133 10.40 5.37 13.06
N GLY A 134 9.28 4.75 12.67
CA GLY A 134 9.15 4.07 11.40
C GLY A 134 9.33 4.99 10.20
N ILE A 135 8.61 6.12 10.15
CA ILE A 135 8.66 7.07 9.03
C ILE A 135 10.07 7.63 8.84
N ILE A 136 10.68 8.17 9.90
CA ILE A 136 12.00 8.79 9.85
C ILE A 136 13.07 7.74 9.54
N GLY A 137 13.00 6.58 10.21
CA GLY A 137 13.96 5.49 10.02
C GLY A 137 13.90 4.92 8.61
N ALA A 138 12.70 4.64 8.11
CA ALA A 138 12.48 4.14 6.76
C ALA A 138 12.92 5.15 5.70
N LEU A 139 12.58 6.43 5.86
CA LEU A 139 12.98 7.48 4.91
C LEU A 139 14.51 7.63 4.86
N ALA A 140 15.17 7.73 6.01
CA ALA A 140 16.62 7.86 6.05
C ALA A 140 17.34 6.65 5.44
N ALA A 141 16.90 5.43 5.79
CA ALA A 141 17.45 4.21 5.24
C ALA A 141 17.14 4.06 3.73
N GLY A 142 15.92 4.40 3.31
CA GLY A 142 15.50 4.37 1.91
C GLY A 142 16.34 5.32 1.05
N LEU A 143 16.56 6.57 1.49
CA LEU A 143 17.45 7.52 0.81
C LEU A 143 18.89 6.98 0.70
N LEU A 144 19.40 6.35 1.76
CA LEU A 144 20.72 5.71 1.74
C LEU A 144 20.78 4.53 0.77
N VAL A 145 19.76 3.69 0.73
CA VAL A 145 19.70 2.54 -0.19
C VAL A 145 19.56 3.01 -1.63
N SER A 146 18.72 4.00 -1.90
CA SER A 146 18.60 4.65 -3.21
C SER A 146 19.95 5.23 -3.67
N ARG A 147 20.71 5.84 -2.75
CA ARG A 147 22.08 6.34 -3.00
C ARG A 147 23.05 5.23 -3.40
N ILE A 148 22.94 4.06 -2.80
CA ILE A 148 23.82 2.89 -3.03
C ILE A 148 23.43 2.17 -4.33
N VAL A 149 22.14 1.98 -4.59
CA VAL A 149 21.64 1.22 -5.74
C VAL A 149 21.63 2.07 -7.02
N GLY A 150 21.11 3.29 -6.96
CA GLY A 150 20.91 4.18 -8.10
C GLY A 150 22.01 5.25 -8.29
N GLY A 151 22.93 5.40 -7.32
CA GLY A 151 23.97 6.42 -7.35
C GLY A 151 23.54 7.74 -6.69
N PRO A 152 24.27 8.85 -6.91
CA PRO A 152 23.94 10.14 -6.30
C PRO A 152 22.54 10.61 -6.73
N ILE A 153 21.79 11.20 -5.80
CA ILE A 153 20.53 11.87 -6.13
C ILE A 153 20.85 13.01 -7.09
N ASP A 154 20.27 12.97 -8.29
CA ASP A 154 20.42 14.04 -9.26
C ASP A 154 19.64 15.27 -8.80
N THR A 155 20.34 16.40 -8.72
CA THR A 155 19.80 17.69 -8.28
C THR A 155 19.93 18.78 -9.34
N GLN A 156 20.36 18.44 -10.56
CA GLN A 156 20.60 19.41 -11.65
C GLN A 156 19.34 20.19 -12.05
N ASN A 157 18.17 19.67 -11.74
CA ASN A 157 16.88 20.26 -12.09
C ASN A 157 16.11 20.80 -10.87
N PHE A 158 16.74 20.85 -9.70
CA PHE A 158 16.11 21.36 -8.48
C PHE A 158 15.51 22.76 -8.70
N GLY A 159 14.26 22.94 -8.30
CA GLY A 159 13.51 24.20 -8.44
C GLY A 159 13.09 24.58 -9.86
N LYS A 160 13.39 23.75 -10.88
CA LYS A 160 12.90 23.97 -12.25
C LYS A 160 11.43 23.59 -12.36
N ARG A 161 10.81 24.02 -13.47
CA ARG A 161 9.42 23.69 -13.80
C ARG A 161 9.25 22.17 -13.96
N PRO A 162 8.31 21.54 -13.24
CA PRO A 162 8.12 20.10 -13.31
C PRO A 162 7.55 19.65 -14.65
N VAL A 163 7.89 18.44 -15.03
CA VAL A 163 7.25 17.71 -16.11
C VAL A 163 6.33 16.68 -15.45
N LEU A 164 5.05 16.70 -15.84
CA LEU A 164 4.08 15.68 -15.43
C LEU A 164 3.43 15.14 -16.70
N PHE A 165 3.37 13.80 -16.83
CA PHE A 165 2.82 13.13 -18.03
C PHE A 165 3.38 13.68 -19.36
N GLY A 166 4.70 13.97 -19.39
CA GLY A 166 5.39 14.49 -20.57
C GLY A 166 5.12 15.98 -20.88
N ARG A 167 4.45 16.72 -19.99
CA ARG A 167 4.16 18.15 -20.17
C ARG A 167 4.81 19.00 -19.09
N GLU A 168 5.53 20.02 -19.51
CA GLU A 168 6.09 21.01 -18.58
C GLU A 168 4.98 21.89 -18.00
N MET A 169 4.84 21.87 -16.68
CA MET A 169 3.82 22.61 -15.95
C MET A 169 4.40 23.87 -15.30
N ASN A 170 3.53 24.81 -14.94
CA ASN A 170 3.92 25.91 -14.07
C ASN A 170 4.22 25.35 -12.67
N SER A 171 5.31 25.78 -12.02
CA SER A 171 5.71 25.25 -10.71
C SER A 171 4.63 25.39 -9.62
N ALA A 172 3.86 26.49 -9.63
CA ALA A 172 2.81 26.73 -8.64
C ALA A 172 1.63 25.73 -8.76
N VAL A 173 1.50 25.06 -9.90
CA VAL A 173 0.45 24.05 -10.14
C VAL A 173 1.04 22.64 -10.17
N GLY A 174 2.19 22.46 -10.84
CA GLY A 174 2.79 21.16 -11.08
C GLY A 174 3.29 20.48 -9.80
N TYR A 175 3.93 21.20 -8.88
CA TYR A 175 4.37 20.60 -7.62
C TYR A 175 3.20 20.15 -6.73
N PRO A 176 2.17 20.99 -6.49
CA PRO A 176 0.98 20.54 -5.76
C PRO A 176 0.24 19.39 -6.44
N LEU A 177 0.18 19.39 -7.78
CA LEU A 177 -0.45 18.31 -8.52
C LEU A 177 0.33 17.00 -8.40
N ALA A 178 1.66 17.03 -8.52
CA ALA A 178 2.52 15.87 -8.31
C ALA A 178 2.35 15.29 -6.90
N ALA A 179 2.31 16.16 -5.88
CA ALA A 179 2.06 15.75 -4.50
C ALA A 179 0.66 15.13 -4.33
N ALA A 180 -0.38 15.68 -4.97
CA ALA A 180 -1.73 15.12 -4.92
C ALA A 180 -1.81 13.74 -5.59
N ILE A 181 -1.16 13.57 -6.75
CA ILE A 181 -1.06 12.28 -7.44
C ILE A 181 -0.31 11.28 -6.56
N GLY A 182 0.87 11.66 -6.06
CA GLY A 182 1.67 10.80 -5.18
C GLY A 182 0.90 10.38 -3.94
N ALA A 183 0.22 11.31 -3.26
CA ALA A 183 -0.60 10.98 -2.10
C ALA A 183 -1.70 9.96 -2.44
N GLY A 184 -2.44 10.16 -3.54
CA GLY A 184 -3.47 9.20 -3.95
C GLY A 184 -2.92 7.82 -4.30
N VAL A 185 -1.81 7.76 -5.03
CA VAL A 185 -1.18 6.49 -5.43
C VAL A 185 -0.64 5.73 -4.21
N PHE A 186 0.19 6.38 -3.38
CA PHE A 186 0.82 5.70 -2.25
C PHE A 186 -0.14 5.38 -1.12
N GLU A 187 -1.27 6.07 -1.02
CA GLU A 187 -2.35 5.68 -0.11
C GLU A 187 -2.96 4.34 -0.53
N HIS A 188 -3.24 4.13 -1.82
CA HIS A 188 -3.71 2.83 -2.31
C HIS A 188 -2.68 1.72 -2.13
N VAL A 189 -1.41 1.97 -2.48
CA VAL A 189 -0.30 1.02 -2.30
C VAL A 189 -0.20 0.58 -0.85
N ALA A 190 -0.11 1.54 0.08
CA ALA A 190 0.03 1.24 1.50
C ALA A 190 -1.12 0.38 2.02
N ILE A 191 -2.37 0.71 1.69
CA ILE A 191 -3.52 -0.07 2.17
C ILE A 191 -3.54 -1.47 1.50
N ALA A 192 -3.30 -1.56 0.19
CA ALA A 192 -3.30 -2.81 -0.55
C ALA A 192 -2.22 -3.77 -0.03
N GLU A 193 -1.00 -3.28 0.15
CA GLU A 193 0.12 -4.08 0.63
C GLU A 193 -0.04 -4.47 2.10
N GLU A 194 -0.41 -3.54 2.98
CA GLU A 194 -0.56 -3.87 4.41
C GLU A 194 -1.72 -4.85 4.64
N THR A 195 -2.83 -4.73 3.91
CA THR A 195 -3.93 -5.71 3.99
C THR A 195 -3.49 -7.09 3.50
N ALA A 196 -2.67 -7.17 2.44
CA ALA A 196 -2.14 -8.44 1.93
C ALA A 196 -1.10 -9.05 2.89
N PHE A 197 -0.04 -8.31 3.22
CA PHE A 197 1.09 -8.86 3.95
C PHE A 197 0.84 -8.97 5.46
N ARG A 198 0.22 -7.96 6.09
CA ARG A 198 0.00 -7.95 7.54
C ARG A 198 -1.36 -8.56 7.86
N GLY A 199 -2.39 -8.08 7.16
CA GLY A 199 -3.76 -8.53 7.35
C GLY A 199 -3.93 -10.01 6.99
N LEU A 200 -3.53 -10.44 5.80
CA LEU A 200 -3.75 -11.81 5.33
C LEU A 200 -2.62 -12.76 5.71
N LEU A 201 -1.39 -12.50 5.23
CA LEU A 201 -0.27 -13.45 5.32
C LEU A 201 0.26 -13.59 6.76
N GLN A 202 0.70 -12.49 7.37
CA GLN A 202 1.24 -12.49 8.73
C GLN A 202 0.21 -13.02 9.73
N SER A 203 -1.04 -12.54 9.67
CA SER A 203 -2.11 -13.03 10.56
C SER A 203 -2.43 -14.51 10.35
N GLY A 204 -2.42 -14.97 9.09
CA GLY A 204 -2.57 -16.38 8.74
C GLY A 204 -1.49 -17.26 9.36
N TRP A 205 -0.23 -16.87 9.24
CA TRP A 205 0.88 -17.59 9.86
C TRP A 205 0.90 -17.46 11.38
N THR A 206 0.53 -16.31 11.94
CA THR A 206 0.39 -16.13 13.38
C THR A 206 -0.62 -17.12 13.96
N ARG A 207 -1.77 -17.31 13.32
CA ARG A 207 -2.77 -18.31 13.76
C ARG A 207 -2.22 -19.73 13.76
N ARG A 208 -1.38 -20.08 12.79
CA ARG A 208 -0.87 -21.46 12.59
C ARG A 208 0.39 -21.76 13.39
N SER A 209 1.25 -20.76 13.59
CA SER A 209 2.64 -20.97 14.00
C SER A 209 3.09 -20.04 15.13
N GLY A 210 2.20 -19.19 15.64
CA GLY A 210 2.52 -18.21 16.69
C GLY A 210 3.03 -16.90 16.12
N GLU A 211 2.95 -15.85 16.93
CA GLU A 211 3.16 -14.47 16.48
C GLU A 211 4.57 -14.18 15.97
N GLU A 212 5.60 -14.74 16.62
CA GLU A 212 6.99 -14.54 16.20
C GLU A 212 7.25 -15.12 14.81
N ARG A 213 6.80 -16.35 14.57
CA ARG A 213 6.95 -17.00 13.27
C ARG A 213 6.09 -16.33 12.21
N GLY A 214 4.88 -15.91 12.56
CA GLY A 214 4.01 -15.14 11.68
C GLY A 214 4.67 -13.84 11.20
N TRP A 215 5.29 -13.09 12.12
CA TRP A 215 6.06 -11.89 11.81
C TRP A 215 7.27 -12.19 10.90
N ILE A 216 8.08 -13.21 11.23
CA ILE A 216 9.25 -13.57 10.42
C ILE A 216 8.82 -13.95 8.99
N TYR A 217 7.81 -14.81 8.84
CA TYR A 217 7.35 -15.25 7.52
C TYR A 217 6.71 -14.10 6.74
N GLY A 218 5.93 -13.23 7.39
CA GLY A 218 5.38 -12.01 6.80
C GLY A 218 6.47 -11.11 6.22
N SER A 219 7.53 -10.88 7.01
CA SER A 219 8.67 -10.03 6.62
C SER A 219 9.45 -10.60 5.43
N LEU A 220 9.74 -11.90 5.47
CA LEU A 220 10.44 -12.59 4.38
C LEU A 220 9.62 -12.61 3.09
N ALA A 221 8.31 -12.84 3.19
CA ALA A 221 7.42 -12.81 2.03
C ALA A 221 7.37 -11.41 1.40
N PHE A 222 7.31 -10.36 2.23
CA PHE A 222 7.36 -8.97 1.77
C PHE A 222 8.61 -8.69 0.93
N GLY A 223 9.80 -9.00 1.47
CA GLY A 223 11.06 -8.84 0.75
C GLY A 223 11.15 -9.69 -0.51
N LEU A 224 10.69 -10.94 -0.46
CA LEU A 224 10.74 -11.86 -1.61
C LEU A 224 9.88 -11.39 -2.78
N VAL A 225 8.67 -10.87 -2.51
CA VAL A 225 7.82 -10.31 -3.57
C VAL A 225 8.53 -9.11 -4.23
N HIS A 226 9.12 -8.23 -3.42
CA HIS A 226 9.87 -7.08 -3.93
C HIS A 226 11.17 -7.44 -4.65
N ALA A 227 11.72 -8.63 -4.43
CA ALA A 227 12.85 -9.11 -5.22
C ALA A 227 12.50 -9.20 -6.73
N SER A 228 11.22 -9.32 -7.08
CA SER A 228 10.78 -9.28 -8.49
C SER A 228 11.00 -7.92 -9.17
N ASN A 229 11.23 -6.84 -8.41
CA ASN A 229 11.52 -5.52 -8.99
C ASN A 229 12.78 -5.52 -9.86
N ILE A 230 13.67 -6.52 -9.73
CA ILE A 230 14.82 -6.71 -10.62
C ILE A 230 14.45 -6.72 -12.11
N PHE A 231 13.23 -7.16 -12.45
CA PHE A 231 12.77 -7.22 -13.84
C PHE A 231 12.52 -5.82 -14.44
N PHE A 232 12.37 -4.81 -13.58
CA PHE A 232 12.14 -3.42 -13.97
C PHE A 232 13.38 -2.53 -13.78
N LEU A 233 14.47 -3.07 -13.25
CA LEU A 233 15.72 -2.33 -13.01
C LEU A 233 16.73 -2.50 -14.16
N PRO A 234 17.55 -1.46 -14.43
CA PRO A 234 18.74 -1.56 -15.29
C PRO A 234 19.66 -2.70 -14.85
N SER A 235 20.24 -3.43 -15.80
CA SER A 235 21.02 -4.65 -15.53
C SER A 235 22.19 -4.45 -14.58
N ASP A 236 22.81 -3.26 -14.60
CA ASP A 236 23.92 -2.84 -13.74
C ASP A 236 23.50 -2.59 -12.28
N GLN A 237 22.21 -2.32 -12.02
CA GLN A 237 21.69 -2.09 -10.66
C GLN A 237 21.16 -3.35 -10.00
N ARG A 238 20.83 -4.40 -10.76
CA ARG A 238 20.10 -5.59 -10.27
C ARG A 238 20.80 -6.31 -9.13
N LEU A 239 22.12 -6.54 -9.24
CA LEU A 239 22.85 -7.28 -8.20
C LEU A 239 22.92 -6.48 -6.90
N THR A 240 23.20 -5.18 -6.99
CA THR A 240 23.22 -4.27 -5.84
C THR A 240 21.84 -4.16 -5.19
N TYR A 241 20.78 -4.10 -6.00
CA TYR A 241 19.40 -4.13 -5.50
C TYR A 241 19.09 -5.42 -4.74
N LEU A 242 19.47 -6.59 -5.25
CA LEU A 242 19.28 -7.87 -4.55
C LEU A 242 20.11 -7.93 -3.25
N ALA A 243 21.32 -7.37 -3.26
CA ALA A 243 22.24 -7.44 -2.13
C ALA A 243 21.92 -6.43 -1.00
N VAL A 244 21.32 -5.28 -1.33
CA VAL A 244 21.11 -4.17 -0.38
C VAL A 244 19.64 -3.73 -0.33
N GLY A 245 19.00 -3.58 -1.49
CA GLY A 245 17.59 -3.18 -1.61
C GLY A 245 16.63 -4.19 -0.99
N VAL A 246 16.70 -5.45 -1.41
CA VAL A 246 15.82 -6.52 -0.89
C VAL A 246 15.99 -6.73 0.63
N PRO A 247 17.22 -6.79 1.19
CA PRO A 247 17.39 -6.84 2.64
C PRO A 247 16.80 -5.63 3.36
N PHE A 248 17.00 -4.41 2.84
CA PHE A 248 16.37 -3.22 3.40
C PHE A 248 14.83 -3.32 3.38
N ILE A 249 14.24 -3.70 2.25
CA ILE A 249 12.79 -3.87 2.11
C ILE A 249 12.28 -4.95 3.07
N THR A 250 13.02 -6.03 3.27
CA THR A 250 12.69 -7.08 4.26
C THR A 250 12.70 -6.51 5.69
N LEU A 251 13.67 -5.67 6.03
CA LEU A 251 13.78 -5.02 7.34
C LEU A 251 12.69 -3.97 7.57
N LEU A 252 12.39 -3.15 6.56
CA LEU A 252 11.23 -2.26 6.56
C LEU A 252 9.96 -3.07 6.76
N GLY A 253 9.82 -4.16 6.01
CA GLY A 253 8.68 -5.06 6.09
C GLY A 253 8.52 -5.66 7.48
N SER A 254 9.64 -6.00 8.11
CA SER A 254 9.74 -6.47 9.49
C SER A 254 9.34 -5.42 10.51
N TYR A 255 9.76 -4.16 10.34
CA TYR A 255 9.33 -3.07 11.20
C TYR A 255 7.83 -2.83 11.12
N LEU A 256 7.25 -2.79 9.91
CA LEU A 256 5.81 -2.68 9.70
C LEU A 256 5.06 -3.87 10.35
N GLY A 257 5.61 -5.09 10.23
CA GLY A 257 5.08 -6.28 10.88
C GLY A 257 5.15 -6.24 12.41
N LEU A 258 6.15 -5.58 12.99
CA LEU A 258 6.23 -5.31 14.43
C LEU A 258 5.24 -4.23 14.85
N ALA A 259 5.15 -3.12 14.10
CA ALA A 259 4.19 -2.05 14.35
C ALA A 259 2.76 -2.61 14.39
N TYR A 260 2.43 -3.49 13.45
CA TYR A 260 1.17 -4.24 13.41
C TYR A 260 0.93 -5.06 14.69
N ARG A 261 1.94 -5.79 15.18
CA ARG A 261 1.83 -6.59 16.42
C ARG A 261 1.72 -5.73 17.67
N TRP A 262 2.52 -4.66 17.78
CA TRP A 262 2.51 -3.72 18.91
C TRP A 262 1.21 -2.92 18.99
N SER A 263 0.41 -2.93 17.93
CA SER A 263 -0.93 -2.33 17.89
C SER A 263 -2.05 -3.36 17.88
N ASP A 264 -1.84 -4.51 18.52
CA ASP A 264 -2.84 -5.57 18.66
C ASP A 264 -3.48 -5.97 17.33
N PHE A 265 -2.64 -6.07 16.29
CA PHE A 265 -3.01 -6.45 14.94
C PHE A 265 -3.98 -5.45 14.27
N SER A 266 -3.87 -4.17 14.64
CA SER A 266 -4.42 -3.01 13.90
C SER A 266 -3.53 -2.67 12.69
N LEU A 267 -4.13 -2.56 11.51
CA LEU A 267 -3.45 -2.15 10.28
C LEU A 267 -3.18 -0.64 10.20
N ALA A 268 -3.82 0.18 11.04
CA ALA A 268 -3.70 1.63 10.92
C ALA A 268 -2.25 2.15 11.10
N PRO A 269 -1.46 1.72 12.10
CA PRO A 269 -0.06 2.15 12.23
C PRO A 269 0.86 1.75 11.05
N PRO A 270 0.91 0.48 10.59
CA PRO A 270 1.75 0.15 9.46
C PRO A 270 1.31 0.83 8.16
N VAL A 271 0.00 1.02 7.93
CA VAL A 271 -0.48 1.80 6.76
C VAL A 271 0.03 3.23 6.81
N ALA A 272 -0.03 3.90 7.97
CA ALA A 272 0.47 5.25 8.12
C ALA A 272 1.98 5.36 7.87
N ILE A 273 2.77 4.41 8.40
CA ILE A 273 4.22 4.38 8.20
C ILE A 273 4.55 4.17 6.72
N HIS A 274 3.93 3.18 6.09
CA HIS A 274 4.16 2.82 4.68
C HIS A 274 3.81 4.00 3.76
N PHE A 275 2.62 4.58 3.92
CA PHE A 275 2.19 5.75 3.17
C PHE A 275 3.19 6.92 3.26
N TRP A 276 3.55 7.32 4.49
CA TRP A 276 4.41 8.50 4.66
C TRP A 276 5.84 8.23 4.19
N TYR A 277 6.35 7.01 4.35
CA TYR A 277 7.64 6.63 3.82
C TYR A 277 7.67 6.77 2.29
N ASP A 278 6.73 6.15 1.58
CA ASP A 278 6.66 6.16 0.11
C ASP A 278 6.41 7.57 -0.43
N PHE A 279 5.47 8.29 0.18
CA PHE A 279 5.17 9.66 -0.21
C PHE A 279 6.39 10.57 -0.05
N LEU A 280 7.11 10.48 1.07
CA LEU A 280 8.26 11.35 1.34
C LEU A 280 9.48 11.00 0.48
N ILE A 281 9.74 9.72 0.24
CA ILE A 281 10.87 9.31 -0.60
C ILE A 281 10.63 9.72 -2.07
N GLU A 282 9.41 9.57 -2.57
CA GLU A 282 9.05 10.04 -3.91
C GLU A 282 9.07 11.57 -4.00
N ALA A 283 8.51 12.26 -3.01
CA ALA A 283 8.56 13.73 -2.97
C ALA A 283 10.00 14.25 -2.96
N ALA A 284 10.92 13.59 -2.25
CA ALA A 284 12.33 13.93 -2.26
C ALA A 284 12.95 13.73 -3.65
N GLY A 285 12.66 12.61 -4.32
CA GLY A 285 13.10 12.35 -5.69
C GLY A 285 12.57 13.36 -6.69
N PHE A 286 11.26 13.62 -6.66
CA PHE A 286 10.56 14.58 -7.52
C PHE A 286 11.12 15.99 -7.35
N VAL A 287 11.31 16.44 -6.12
CA VAL A 287 11.84 17.79 -5.85
C VAL A 287 13.29 17.92 -6.31
N ALA A 288 14.10 16.87 -6.16
CA ALA A 288 15.49 16.87 -6.59
C ALA A 288 15.64 16.94 -8.12
N ASN A 289 14.85 16.14 -8.85
CA ASN A 289 14.84 16.15 -10.32
C ASN A 289 13.41 16.16 -10.89
N PRO A 290 12.74 17.31 -10.94
CA PRO A 290 11.36 17.44 -11.39
C PRO A 290 11.21 17.34 -12.93
N LYS A 291 12.32 17.21 -13.67
CA LYS A 291 12.30 17.07 -15.15
C LYS A 291 12.30 15.62 -15.60
N ASP A 292 12.93 14.75 -14.82
CA ASP A 292 13.09 13.33 -15.13
C ASP A 292 12.31 12.43 -14.14
N SER A 293 11.36 13.02 -13.41
CA SER A 293 10.52 12.27 -12.50
C SER A 293 9.58 11.32 -13.27
N PRO A 294 9.33 10.10 -12.74
CA PRO A 294 8.37 9.19 -13.31
C PRO A 294 6.90 9.65 -13.18
N LEU A 295 6.57 10.68 -12.40
CA LEU A 295 5.21 11.21 -12.26
C LEU A 295 4.75 12.07 -13.45
#